data_AF-A0A6G0T1R9-F1
#
_entry.id   AF-A0A6G0T1R9-F1
#
_cell.length_a   1.000
_cell.length_b   1.000
_cell.length_c   1.000
_cell.angle_alpha   90.00
_cell.angle_beta   90.00
_cell.angle_gamma   90.00
#
_symmetry.space_group_name_H-M   'P 1'
#
loop_
_entity.id
_entity.type
_entity.pdbx_description
1 polymer ?
#
loop_
_entity_poly.entity_id
_entity_poly.type
_entity_poly.pdbx_seq_one_letter_code
_entity_poly.pdbx_strand_id
1 'polypeptide(L)'
;MKTTFDFLKDIYEVTYFSDKNTKQNIYSSFINEIFGYLNHQILKPMNPFIENELRLHVMTHVHGTKTILNQPVDTYMIKLQNLQFLTSFIDTKNRAENYLSETFYDLTAVALHDWHNNGVMRTLAKYKLNLETIDDKLPNHTLEQGLDVLEIMRNLNLFISKYSYNLSNQIFIENYSTSKHLNTINIKHISNSIRIHGTGIMSTTVNTTYQLLCGKLNVLSKYLYDERVKSKLKKEITFLHEIQKTNNMLYPFERAEKLNSSMRKLTLNTNQNYIDQFRILVTHIGNALGYVRLIKSGGLNFCSIASSFIPDLKKVMQFEESCNDSGFTKNCLISGHHLDNVVRNICQNIAEGTNYFKLLIDVFIQAMGNSNNSHLHNFYIIIPSLTLNFIEHSINSKEKMYKKSKGAMFTDDGFAVGVAYLLRILGLNNEFDSLKWFQSVSENYEEKLNVLKTQEINALKDDAKLQQPLSLSYTRLQVYYKVKYKYLLFYLRQILSSLLFSGVHAVIL
;
A
#
# COMPACT_ATOMS: atom_id res chain seq x y z
N MET A 1 -56.00 -14.71 1.36
CA MET A 1 -56.35 -13.30 1.09
C MET A 1 -57.29 -13.10 -0.10
N LYS A 2 -57.88 -14.13 -0.74
CA LYS A 2 -58.99 -13.85 -1.68
C LYS A 2 -60.19 -13.22 -0.96
N THR A 3 -60.41 -13.55 0.31
CA THR A 3 -61.59 -13.13 1.07
C THR A 3 -61.52 -11.77 1.78
N THR A 4 -60.35 -11.13 1.89
CA THR A 4 -60.19 -9.90 2.70
C THR A 4 -60.32 -8.60 1.91
N PHE A 5 -60.38 -8.63 0.57
CA PHE A 5 -60.60 -7.42 -0.23
C PHE A 5 -61.91 -7.45 -1.03
N ASP A 6 -62.61 -8.59 -1.06
CA ASP A 6 -63.90 -8.71 -1.75
C ASP A 6 -64.98 -7.84 -1.10
N PHE A 7 -64.97 -7.66 0.23
CA PHE A 7 -65.90 -6.77 0.93
C PHE A 7 -65.76 -5.30 0.48
N LEU A 8 -64.57 -4.88 0.01
CA LEU A 8 -64.34 -3.52 -0.47
C LEU A 8 -65.00 -3.29 -1.84
N LYS A 9 -65.18 -4.33 -2.65
CA LYS A 9 -65.97 -4.26 -3.89
C LYS A 9 -67.45 -4.06 -3.58
N ASP A 10 -67.98 -4.76 -2.58
CA ASP A 10 -69.37 -4.60 -2.16
C ASP A 10 -69.62 -3.19 -1.61
N ILE A 11 -68.69 -2.66 -0.80
CA ILE A 11 -68.76 -1.27 -0.32
C ILE A 11 -68.59 -0.27 -1.46
N TYR A 12 -67.75 -0.54 -2.46
CA TYR A 12 -67.62 0.27 -3.67
C TYR A 12 -68.96 0.39 -4.42
N GLU A 13 -69.67 -0.71 -4.64
CA GLU A 13 -70.96 -0.67 -5.36
C GLU A 13 -72.01 0.14 -4.58
N VAL A 14 -72.09 -0.04 -3.25
CA VAL A 14 -73.05 0.65 -2.39
C VAL A 14 -72.75 2.15 -2.28
N THR A 15 -71.48 2.52 -2.06
CA THR A 15 -71.07 3.94 -1.91
C THR A 15 -71.11 4.69 -3.25
N TYR A 16 -70.75 4.03 -4.36
CA TYR A 16 -70.88 4.61 -5.70
C TYR A 16 -72.35 4.89 -6.07
N PHE A 17 -73.27 3.98 -5.69
CA PHE A 17 -74.70 4.17 -5.91
C PHE A 17 -75.28 5.30 -5.02
N SER A 18 -74.80 5.40 -3.78
CA SER A 18 -75.17 6.47 -2.84
C SER A 18 -74.71 7.86 -3.33
N ASP A 19 -73.47 7.99 -3.80
CA ASP A 19 -72.92 9.26 -4.30
C ASP A 19 -73.67 9.76 -5.55
N LYS A 20 -74.11 8.83 -6.41
CA LYS A 20 -74.90 9.13 -7.61
C LYS A 20 -76.28 9.73 -7.29
N ASN A 21 -76.87 9.34 -6.15
CA ASN A 21 -78.17 9.82 -5.70
C ASN A 21 -78.09 11.06 -4.79
N THR A 22 -77.00 11.24 -4.04
CA THR A 22 -76.91 12.26 -2.97
C THR A 22 -75.95 13.42 -3.29
N LYS A 23 -75.12 13.34 -4.34
CA LYS A 23 -74.09 14.33 -4.72
C LYS A 23 -73.07 14.66 -3.61
N GLN A 24 -73.00 13.86 -2.55
CA GLN A 24 -71.97 13.98 -1.52
C GLN A 24 -70.77 13.12 -1.96
N ASN A 25 -69.55 13.67 -1.96
CA ASN A 25 -68.32 12.97 -2.41
C ASN A 25 -67.83 11.90 -1.40
N ILE A 26 -68.73 11.10 -0.83
CA ILE A 26 -68.46 10.18 0.28
C ILE A 26 -67.48 9.07 -0.16
N TYR A 27 -67.61 8.60 -1.39
CA TYR A 27 -66.74 7.60 -1.99
C TYR A 27 -65.26 8.02 -2.00
N SER A 28 -64.97 9.26 -2.39
CA SER A 28 -63.59 9.77 -2.45
C SER A 28 -62.95 9.89 -1.07
N SER A 29 -63.73 10.29 -0.05
CA SER A 29 -63.26 10.41 1.33
C SER A 29 -62.98 9.03 1.93
N PHE A 30 -63.88 8.08 1.71
CA PHE A 30 -63.75 6.70 2.19
C PHE A 30 -62.53 5.99 1.57
N ILE A 31 -62.29 6.16 0.27
CA ILE A 31 -61.09 5.61 -0.39
C ILE A 31 -59.83 6.20 0.20
N ASN A 32 -59.77 7.53 0.37
CA ASN A 32 -58.59 8.17 0.92
C ASN A 32 -58.29 7.70 2.35
N GLU A 33 -59.34 7.48 3.15
CA GLU A 33 -59.22 6.95 4.50
C GLU A 33 -58.70 5.50 4.51
N ILE A 34 -59.32 4.59 3.75
CA ILE A 34 -58.89 3.18 3.67
C ILE A 34 -57.49 3.06 3.04
N PHE A 35 -57.21 3.83 2.00
CA PHE A 35 -55.88 3.88 1.41
C PHE A 35 -54.86 4.45 2.41
N GLY A 36 -55.25 5.40 3.26
CA GLY A 36 -54.47 5.88 4.38
C GLY A 36 -54.14 4.77 5.39
N TYR A 37 -55.13 3.97 5.79
CA TYR A 37 -54.95 2.82 6.69
C TYR A 37 -54.07 1.73 6.06
N LEU A 38 -54.31 1.37 4.81
CA LEU A 38 -53.53 0.38 4.08
C LEU A 38 -52.07 0.83 3.93
N ASN A 39 -51.84 2.12 3.65
CA ASN A 39 -50.49 2.67 3.62
C ASN A 39 -49.82 2.62 4.99
N HIS A 40 -50.52 3.02 6.05
CA HIS A 40 -49.91 3.13 7.38
C HIS A 40 -49.67 1.77 8.04
N GLN A 41 -50.60 0.82 7.90
CA GLN A 41 -50.53 -0.45 8.61
C GLN A 41 -49.82 -1.56 7.82
N ILE A 42 -49.84 -1.50 6.48
CA ILE A 42 -49.33 -2.59 5.64
C ILE A 42 -48.15 -2.11 4.80
N LEU A 43 -48.34 -1.10 3.95
CA LEU A 43 -47.31 -0.74 2.95
C LEU A 43 -46.07 -0.06 3.55
N LYS A 44 -46.23 0.85 4.52
CA LYS A 44 -45.11 1.49 5.22
C LYS A 44 -44.27 0.50 6.03
N PRO A 45 -44.83 -0.36 6.90
CA PRO A 45 -44.03 -1.28 7.70
C PRO A 45 -43.47 -2.47 6.92
N MET A 46 -44.01 -2.79 5.75
CA MET A 46 -43.50 -3.88 4.89
C MET A 46 -42.05 -3.64 4.47
N ASN A 47 -41.73 -2.44 4.02
CA ASN A 47 -40.42 -2.11 3.45
C ASN A 47 -39.27 -2.20 4.49
N PRO A 48 -39.36 -1.58 5.68
CA PRO A 48 -38.37 -1.74 6.76
C PRO A 48 -38.29 -3.18 7.28
N PHE A 49 -39.39 -3.94 7.24
CA PHE A 49 -39.38 -5.34 7.64
C PHE A 49 -38.53 -6.19 6.69
N ILE A 50 -38.70 -6.01 5.37
CA ILE A 50 -37.88 -6.68 4.35
C ILE A 50 -36.40 -6.31 4.53
N GLU A 51 -36.09 -5.02 4.70
CA GLU A 51 -34.72 -4.55 4.94
C GLU A 51 -34.09 -5.20 6.18
N ASN A 52 -34.80 -5.21 7.31
CA ASN A 52 -34.30 -5.77 8.56
C ASN A 52 -34.05 -7.28 8.45
N GLU A 53 -34.93 -8.02 7.78
CA GLU A 53 -34.73 -9.46 7.53
C GLU A 53 -33.50 -9.73 6.65
N LEU A 54 -33.32 -8.95 5.57
CA LEU A 54 -32.12 -9.03 4.72
C LEU A 54 -30.86 -8.73 5.53
N ARG A 55 -30.91 -7.69 6.38
CA ARG A 55 -29.79 -7.28 7.24
C ARG A 55 -29.44 -8.34 8.28
N LEU A 56 -30.44 -8.89 8.97
CA LEU A 56 -30.25 -9.97 9.93
C LEU A 56 -29.57 -11.17 9.27
N HIS A 57 -30.01 -11.54 8.06
CA HIS A 57 -29.41 -12.65 7.33
C HIS A 57 -27.94 -12.43 7.00
N VAL A 58 -27.55 -11.23 6.57
CA VAL A 58 -26.14 -10.89 6.30
C VAL A 58 -25.31 -10.81 7.59
N MET A 59 -25.91 -10.34 8.69
CA MET A 59 -25.24 -10.21 10.00
C MET A 59 -25.22 -11.50 10.85
N THR A 60 -25.83 -12.60 10.40
CA THR A 60 -25.81 -13.89 11.13
C THR A 60 -24.42 -14.49 11.31
N HIS A 61 -23.40 -14.03 10.57
CA HIS A 61 -22.01 -14.38 10.86
C HIS A 61 -21.48 -13.76 12.18
N VAL A 62 -22.15 -12.74 12.73
CA VAL A 62 -21.74 -12.00 13.93
C VAL A 62 -22.60 -12.35 15.15
N HIS A 63 -23.87 -12.73 14.97
CA HIS A 63 -24.77 -13.09 16.07
C HIS A 63 -25.33 -14.50 15.86
N GLY A 64 -24.87 -15.44 16.68
CA GLY A 64 -25.31 -16.84 16.73
C GLY A 64 -26.72 -17.02 17.29
N THR A 65 -27.70 -16.32 16.73
CA THR A 65 -29.12 -16.54 17.01
C THR A 65 -29.76 -17.23 15.81
N LYS A 66 -30.37 -18.39 16.06
CA LYS A 66 -31.08 -19.19 15.06
C LYS A 66 -32.08 -18.30 14.32
N THR A 67 -31.88 -18.14 13.02
CA THR A 67 -32.79 -17.44 12.12
C THR A 67 -34.17 -18.11 12.17
N ILE A 68 -35.21 -17.30 12.35
CA ILE A 68 -36.63 -17.69 12.21
C ILE A 68 -36.96 -17.80 10.70
N LEU A 69 -36.14 -18.53 9.94
CA LEU A 69 -36.28 -18.72 8.49
C LEU A 69 -36.04 -20.18 8.08
N ASN A 70 -36.55 -21.11 8.89
CA ASN A 70 -36.99 -22.42 8.40
C ASN A 70 -38.51 -22.44 8.15
N GLN A 71 -39.11 -21.28 7.87
CA GLN A 71 -40.48 -21.23 7.34
C GLN A 71 -40.43 -21.08 5.81
N PRO A 72 -41.29 -21.82 5.08
CA PRO A 72 -41.28 -21.83 3.63
C PRO A 72 -41.53 -20.43 3.06
N VAL A 73 -40.89 -20.20 1.91
CA VAL A 73 -40.80 -18.96 1.11
C VAL A 73 -42.17 -18.35 0.72
N ASP A 74 -43.26 -19.07 0.98
CA ASP A 74 -44.63 -18.73 0.57
C ASP A 74 -45.13 -17.39 1.14
N THR A 75 -44.69 -16.98 2.33
CA THR A 75 -45.25 -15.77 2.99
C THR A 75 -44.81 -14.45 2.33
N TYR A 76 -43.66 -14.43 1.63
CA TYR A 76 -43.11 -13.23 1.01
C TYR A 76 -43.48 -13.09 -0.47
N MET A 77 -43.52 -14.21 -1.21
CA MET A 77 -44.00 -14.24 -2.60
C MET A 77 -45.46 -13.77 -2.72
N ILE A 78 -46.27 -14.01 -1.70
CA ILE A 78 -47.69 -13.60 -1.68
C ILE A 78 -47.86 -12.08 -1.45
N LYS A 79 -46.85 -11.37 -0.92
CA LYS A 79 -46.93 -9.92 -0.62
C LYS A 79 -46.41 -8.99 -1.73
N LEU A 80 -45.57 -9.51 -2.64
CA LEU A 80 -44.92 -8.73 -3.71
C LEU A 80 -45.67 -8.81 -5.06
N GLN A 81 -46.93 -9.22 -5.04
CA GLN A 81 -47.80 -9.20 -6.23
C GLN A 81 -48.53 -7.86 -6.35
N ASN A 82 -48.87 -7.48 -7.59
CA ASN A 82 -49.71 -6.32 -7.86
C ASN A 82 -51.04 -6.46 -7.11
N LEU A 83 -51.25 -5.63 -6.09
CA LEU A 83 -52.48 -5.58 -5.33
C LEU A 83 -53.47 -4.73 -6.12
N GLN A 84 -54.55 -5.35 -6.59
CA GLN A 84 -55.68 -4.61 -7.13
C GLN A 84 -56.49 -4.06 -5.96
N PHE A 85 -56.35 -2.76 -5.70
CA PHE A 85 -57.14 -2.03 -4.72
C PHE A 85 -58.22 -1.24 -5.46
N LEU A 86 -59.45 -1.77 -5.50
CA LEU A 86 -60.57 -1.15 -6.22
C LEU A 86 -60.21 -0.87 -7.70
N THR A 87 -60.08 0.40 -8.08
CA THR A 87 -59.72 0.85 -9.43
C THR A 87 -58.22 1.09 -9.63
N SER A 88 -57.40 1.05 -8.56
CA SER A 88 -55.96 1.29 -8.62
C SER A 88 -55.15 -0.01 -8.49
N PHE A 89 -54.07 -0.08 -9.25
CA PHE A 89 -53.08 -1.14 -9.13
C PHE A 89 -51.92 -0.64 -8.27
N ILE A 90 -51.70 -1.30 -7.14
CA ILE A 90 -50.58 -1.01 -6.26
C ILE A 90 -49.50 -2.06 -6.54
N ASP A 91 -48.43 -1.62 -7.18
CA ASP A 91 -47.23 -2.42 -7.36
C ASP A 91 -46.38 -2.38 -6.09
N THR A 92 -46.52 -3.42 -5.26
CA THR A 92 -45.76 -3.57 -4.03
C THR A 92 -44.30 -3.93 -4.29
N LYS A 93 -43.99 -4.51 -5.45
CA LYS A 93 -42.63 -4.86 -5.87
C LYS A 93 -41.82 -3.61 -6.14
N ASN A 94 -42.30 -2.74 -7.02
CA ASN A 94 -41.63 -1.48 -7.36
C ASN A 94 -41.43 -0.58 -6.12
N ARG A 95 -42.39 -0.59 -5.19
CA ARG A 95 -42.27 0.15 -3.92
C ARG A 95 -41.18 -0.39 -3.00
N ALA A 96 -40.99 -1.71 -2.96
CA ALA A 96 -39.90 -2.33 -2.21
C ALA A 96 -38.54 -2.09 -2.89
N GLU A 97 -38.47 -2.17 -4.21
CA GLU A 97 -37.26 -1.91 -4.99
C GLU A 97 -36.76 -0.48 -4.82
N ASN A 98 -37.65 0.52 -4.92
CA ASN A 98 -37.28 1.93 -4.73
C ASN A 98 -36.80 2.21 -3.30
N TYR A 99 -37.52 1.70 -2.29
CA TYR A 99 -37.12 1.88 -0.90
C TYR A 99 -35.76 1.25 -0.58
N LEU A 100 -35.54 0.01 -1.01
CA LEU A 100 -34.26 -0.67 -0.79
C LEU A 100 -33.14 0.02 -1.56
N SER A 101 -33.40 0.52 -2.78
CA SER A 101 -32.39 1.25 -3.56
C SER A 101 -31.98 2.55 -2.88
N GLU A 102 -32.93 3.37 -2.43
CA GLU A 102 -32.67 4.61 -1.69
C GLU A 102 -31.92 4.33 -0.38
N THR A 103 -32.39 3.34 0.38
CA THR A 103 -31.82 2.98 1.68
C THR A 103 -30.39 2.42 1.54
N PHE A 104 -30.14 1.55 0.57
CA PHE A 104 -28.79 1.01 0.33
C PHE A 104 -27.82 2.08 -0.14
N TYR A 105 -28.27 3.01 -0.99
CA TYR A 105 -27.45 4.14 -1.42
C TYR A 105 -27.10 5.04 -0.24
N ASP A 106 -28.08 5.46 0.56
CA ASP A 106 -27.87 6.36 1.70
C ASP A 106 -26.98 5.74 2.78
N LEU A 107 -27.20 4.46 3.12
CA LEU A 107 -26.37 3.76 4.08
C LEU A 107 -24.94 3.59 3.59
N THR A 108 -24.75 3.29 2.30
CA THR A 108 -23.42 3.18 1.69
C THR A 108 -22.74 4.55 1.60
N ALA A 109 -23.49 5.63 1.37
CA ALA A 109 -22.98 6.99 1.33
C ALA A 109 -22.54 7.49 2.72
N VAL A 110 -23.28 7.14 3.78
CA VAL A 110 -22.94 7.49 5.17
C VAL A 110 -21.81 6.61 5.72
N ALA A 111 -21.84 5.31 5.41
CA ALA A 111 -20.89 4.32 5.90
C ALA A 111 -20.33 3.51 4.73
N LEU A 112 -19.33 4.08 4.05
CA LEU A 112 -18.67 3.45 2.90
C LEU A 112 -18.09 2.05 3.16
N HIS A 113 -17.95 1.60 4.41
CA HIS A 113 -17.41 0.27 4.75
C HIS A 113 -18.43 -0.84 4.66
N ASP A 114 -19.71 -0.50 4.82
CA ASP A 114 -20.80 -1.45 4.71
C ASP A 114 -21.25 -1.67 3.26
N TRP A 115 -20.54 -1.09 2.28
CA TRP A 115 -20.81 -1.31 0.84
C TRP A 115 -20.88 -2.81 0.49
N HIS A 116 -20.00 -3.63 1.08
CA HIS A 116 -19.98 -5.06 0.83
C HIS A 116 -21.21 -5.75 1.43
N ASN A 117 -21.58 -5.40 2.66
CA ASN A 117 -22.75 -5.93 3.34
C ASN A 117 -24.04 -5.54 2.59
N ASN A 118 -24.15 -4.29 2.15
CA ASN A 118 -25.28 -3.80 1.35
C ASN A 118 -25.33 -4.49 -0.04
N GLY A 119 -24.18 -4.74 -0.67
CA GLY A 119 -24.07 -5.52 -1.90
C GLY A 119 -24.51 -6.98 -1.75
N VAL A 120 -24.20 -7.62 -0.62
CA VAL A 120 -24.68 -8.97 -0.29
C VAL A 120 -26.19 -8.95 -0.02
N MET A 121 -26.73 -7.96 0.71
CA MET A 121 -28.18 -7.80 0.93
C MET A 121 -28.93 -7.66 -0.39
N ARG A 122 -28.40 -6.88 -1.33
CA ARG A 122 -28.92 -6.70 -2.69
C ARG A 122 -28.95 -8.01 -3.48
N THR A 123 -27.86 -8.77 -3.44
CA THR A 123 -27.79 -10.09 -4.08
C THR A 123 -28.81 -11.06 -3.48
N LEU A 124 -28.98 -11.02 -2.15
CA LEU A 124 -29.92 -11.86 -1.43
C LEU A 124 -31.39 -11.48 -1.70
N ALA A 125 -31.69 -10.18 -1.83
CA ALA A 125 -32.99 -9.67 -2.25
C ALA A 125 -33.35 -10.15 -3.66
N LYS A 126 -32.40 -10.12 -4.59
CA LYS A 126 -32.58 -10.65 -5.95
C LYS A 126 -32.83 -12.16 -5.94
N TYR A 127 -32.03 -12.92 -5.19
CA TYR A 127 -32.12 -14.38 -5.17
C TYR A 127 -33.38 -14.91 -4.47
N LYS A 128 -33.76 -14.32 -3.33
CA LYS A 128 -34.88 -14.83 -2.50
C LYS A 128 -36.23 -14.19 -2.80
N LEU A 129 -36.24 -12.90 -3.17
CA LEU A 129 -37.47 -12.10 -3.31
C LEU A 129 -37.72 -11.62 -4.74
N ASN A 130 -36.81 -11.92 -5.68
CA ASN A 130 -36.87 -11.45 -7.07
C ASN A 130 -37.04 -9.93 -7.21
N LEU A 131 -36.42 -9.18 -6.29
CA LEU A 131 -36.38 -7.71 -6.29
C LEU A 131 -35.13 -7.24 -7.05
N GLU A 132 -35.33 -6.37 -8.03
CA GLU A 132 -34.29 -5.73 -8.81
C GLU A 132 -34.07 -4.30 -8.30
N THR A 133 -33.06 -4.13 -7.45
CA THR A 133 -32.68 -2.81 -6.93
C THR A 133 -31.59 -2.16 -7.80
N ILE A 134 -31.55 -0.83 -7.87
CA ILE A 134 -30.61 -0.07 -8.71
C ILE A 134 -29.21 -0.10 -8.12
N ASP A 135 -28.23 -0.59 -8.88
CA ASP A 135 -26.86 -0.73 -8.39
C ASP A 135 -26.28 0.61 -7.92
N ASP A 136 -25.71 0.61 -6.71
CA ASP A 136 -25.07 1.79 -6.15
C ASP A 136 -23.72 1.91 -6.87
N LYS A 137 -23.68 2.64 -7.98
CA LYS A 137 -22.44 2.99 -8.70
C LYS A 137 -21.56 3.95 -7.88
N LEU A 138 -21.67 3.90 -6.55
CA LEU A 138 -20.79 4.58 -5.64
C LEU A 138 -19.37 4.02 -5.86
N PRO A 139 -18.36 4.89 -5.98
CA PRO A 139 -17.01 4.42 -6.20
C PRO A 139 -16.63 3.49 -5.05
N ASN A 140 -16.22 2.26 -5.40
CA ASN A 140 -15.73 1.20 -4.51
C ASN A 140 -14.40 1.61 -3.83
N HIS A 141 -14.36 2.78 -3.19
CA HIS A 141 -13.30 3.16 -2.27
C HIS A 141 -13.44 2.29 -1.03
N THR A 142 -12.96 1.05 -1.13
CA THR A 142 -12.63 0.22 0.02
C THR A 142 -11.93 1.09 1.06
N LEU A 143 -12.40 1.04 2.31
CA LEU A 143 -12.04 1.95 3.42
C LEU A 143 -10.57 2.09 3.80
N GLU A 144 -9.68 1.45 3.09
CA GLU A 144 -8.27 1.81 3.10
C GLU A 144 -8.14 3.18 2.39
N GLN A 145 -8.48 4.25 3.12
CA GLN A 145 -8.21 5.65 2.82
C GLN A 145 -6.69 5.85 2.70
N GLY A 146 -6.12 5.42 1.58
CA GLY A 146 -4.76 5.70 1.19
C GLY A 146 -4.74 6.60 -0.04
N LEU A 147 -3.63 7.32 -0.19
CA LEU A 147 -3.33 8.08 -1.40
C LEU A 147 -3.42 7.17 -2.63
N ASP A 148 -4.14 7.64 -3.65
CA ASP A 148 -4.22 6.96 -4.95
C ASP A 148 -2.82 6.90 -5.59
N VAL A 149 -2.49 5.77 -6.22
CA VAL A 149 -1.28 5.60 -7.03
C VAL A 149 -1.11 6.72 -8.04
N LEU A 150 -2.19 7.21 -8.66
CA LEU A 150 -2.11 8.32 -9.61
C LEU A 150 -1.64 9.63 -8.96
N GLU A 151 -2.11 9.91 -7.74
CA GLU A 151 -1.71 11.10 -6.99
C GLU A 151 -0.25 10.99 -6.56
N ILE A 152 0.17 9.82 -6.11
CA ILE A 152 1.57 9.53 -5.76
C ILE A 152 2.46 9.67 -7.00
N MET A 153 2.07 9.12 -8.14
CA MET A 153 2.82 9.18 -9.39
C MET A 153 3.01 10.65 -9.85
N ARG A 154 1.96 11.47 -9.80
CA ARG A 154 2.04 12.91 -10.15
C ARG A 154 3.01 13.68 -9.25
N ASN A 155 3.07 13.32 -7.97
CA ASN A 155 3.87 14.01 -6.95
C ASN A 155 5.03 13.14 -6.42
N LEU A 156 5.61 12.28 -7.26
CA LEU A 156 6.56 11.25 -6.82
C LEU A 156 7.78 11.82 -6.09
N ASN A 157 8.27 13.00 -6.51
CA ASN A 157 9.37 13.70 -5.83
C ASN A 157 9.02 14.11 -4.39
N LEU A 158 7.78 14.55 -4.15
CA LEU A 158 7.31 14.90 -2.81
C LEU A 158 7.05 13.65 -1.98
N PHE A 159 6.53 12.59 -2.61
CA PHE A 159 6.29 11.31 -1.96
C PHE A 159 7.58 10.72 -1.40
N ILE A 160 8.62 10.60 -2.22
CA ILE A 160 9.91 10.01 -1.85
C ILE A 160 10.61 10.75 -0.70
N SER A 161 10.34 12.05 -0.54
CA SER A 161 10.93 12.88 0.53
C SER A 161 10.11 12.90 1.82
N LYS A 162 8.79 12.79 1.71
CA LYS A 162 7.89 12.79 2.88
C LYS A 162 7.68 11.40 3.48
N TYR A 163 7.87 10.34 2.72
CA TYR A 163 7.64 8.97 3.16
C TYR A 163 8.94 8.20 3.31
N SER A 164 8.99 7.34 4.32
CA SER A 164 10.07 6.37 4.49
C SER A 164 9.63 4.97 4.14
N TYR A 165 10.49 4.27 3.41
CA TYR A 165 10.27 2.90 3.02
C TYR A 165 10.70 1.92 4.11
N ASN A 166 9.85 0.92 4.37
CA ASN A 166 10.17 -0.27 5.16
C ASN A 166 10.24 -1.48 4.23
N LEU A 167 11.43 -2.07 4.11
CA LEU A 167 11.71 -3.20 3.23
C LEU A 167 11.01 -4.47 3.69
N SER A 168 10.96 -4.70 5.02
CA SER A 168 10.47 -5.94 5.63
C SER A 168 8.97 -6.09 5.45
N ASN A 169 8.21 -5.02 5.70
CA ASN A 169 6.75 -5.05 5.62
C ASN A 169 6.23 -4.61 4.25
N GLN A 170 7.09 -4.09 3.37
CA GLN A 170 6.71 -3.43 2.11
C GLN A 170 5.64 -2.36 2.35
N ILE A 171 5.93 -1.41 3.26
CA ILE A 171 5.03 -0.31 3.61
C ILE A 171 5.80 1.01 3.52
N PHE A 172 5.14 2.04 3.02
CA PHE A 172 5.60 3.43 3.17
C PHE A 172 4.88 4.09 4.34
N ILE A 173 5.64 4.79 5.18
CA ILE A 173 5.12 5.50 6.35
C ILE A 173 5.49 6.97 6.21
N GLU A 174 4.54 7.85 6.43
CA GLU A 174 4.77 9.30 6.42
C GLU A 174 5.72 9.71 7.57
N ASN A 175 6.72 10.53 7.27
CA ASN A 175 7.75 10.95 8.23
C ASN A 175 7.24 11.98 9.24
N TYR A 176 6.33 12.84 8.80
CA TYR A 176 5.71 13.85 9.64
C TYR A 176 4.33 14.18 9.10
N SER A 177 3.36 14.28 9.99
CA SER A 177 2.04 14.79 9.66
C SER A 177 1.63 15.88 10.64
N THR A 178 0.76 16.78 10.18
CA THR A 178 0.04 17.72 11.04
C THR A 178 -1.11 17.03 11.78
N SER A 179 -1.58 15.88 11.30
CA SER A 179 -2.62 15.08 11.96
C SER A 179 -2.06 14.21 13.09
N LYS A 180 -2.96 13.73 13.96
CA LYS A 180 -2.63 12.77 15.04
C LYS A 180 -2.17 11.41 14.49
N HIS A 181 -2.54 11.10 13.26
CA HIS A 181 -2.21 9.85 12.57
C HIS A 181 -1.24 10.12 11.42
N LEU A 182 -0.37 9.14 11.14
CA LEU A 182 0.51 9.14 9.98
C LEU A 182 -0.14 8.34 8.86
N ASN A 183 -0.01 8.82 7.62
CA ASN A 183 -0.48 8.07 6.47
C ASN A 183 0.45 6.88 6.20
N THR A 184 -0.13 5.75 5.81
CA THR A 184 0.62 4.54 5.42
C THR A 184 0.11 4.01 4.10
N ILE A 185 1.03 3.57 3.24
CA ILE A 185 0.70 2.96 1.94
C ILE A 185 1.25 1.54 1.93
N ASN A 186 0.37 0.59 1.69
CA ASN A 186 0.63 -0.84 1.72
C ASN A 186 0.32 -1.47 0.33
N ILE A 187 0.54 -2.77 0.20
CA ILE A 187 0.27 -3.53 -1.04
C ILE A 187 -1.22 -3.47 -1.43
N LYS A 188 -2.13 -3.46 -0.46
CA LYS A 188 -3.59 -3.45 -0.68
C LYS A 188 -4.07 -2.13 -1.28
N HIS A 189 -3.58 -0.97 -0.81
CA HIS A 189 -3.87 0.34 -1.40
C HIS A 189 -3.50 0.40 -2.88
N ILE A 190 -2.31 -0.12 -3.22
CA ILE A 190 -1.85 -0.22 -4.61
C ILE A 190 -2.75 -1.17 -5.41
N SER A 191 -3.06 -2.34 -4.86
CA SER A 191 -3.94 -3.33 -5.49
C SER A 191 -5.34 -2.76 -5.78
N ASN A 192 -5.87 -1.93 -4.89
CA ASN A 192 -7.16 -1.25 -5.06
C ASN A 192 -7.08 -0.15 -6.12
N SER A 193 -5.99 0.62 -6.14
CA SER A 193 -5.76 1.63 -7.19
C SER A 193 -5.67 0.98 -8.58
N ILE A 194 -4.98 -0.17 -8.69
CA ILE A 194 -4.90 -0.96 -9.94
C ILE A 194 -6.27 -1.54 -10.32
N ARG A 195 -7.09 -1.93 -9.34
CA ARG A 195 -8.47 -2.39 -9.59
C ARG A 195 -9.34 -1.29 -10.21
N ILE A 196 -9.18 -0.05 -9.76
CA ILE A 196 -9.98 1.10 -10.24
C ILE A 196 -9.53 1.54 -11.63
N HIS A 197 -8.22 1.69 -11.83
CA HIS A 197 -7.68 2.33 -13.04
C HIS A 197 -7.10 1.35 -14.07
N GLY A 198 -7.01 0.07 -13.74
CA GLY A 198 -6.42 -0.97 -14.56
C GLY A 198 -4.91 -1.13 -14.42
N THR A 199 -4.40 -2.23 -14.98
CA THR A 199 -2.98 -2.63 -14.92
C THR A 199 -2.04 -1.69 -15.69
N GLY A 200 -2.57 -0.87 -16.60
CA GLY A 200 -1.79 0.11 -17.38
C GLY A 200 -1.02 1.11 -16.50
N ILE A 201 -1.56 1.46 -15.32
CA ILE A 201 -0.89 2.35 -14.35
C ILE A 201 0.46 1.81 -13.91
N MET A 202 0.65 0.49 -13.86
CA MET A 202 1.92 -0.09 -13.43
C MET A 202 3.06 0.35 -14.37
N SER A 203 2.84 0.25 -15.68
CA SER A 203 3.82 0.62 -16.70
C SER A 203 4.17 2.11 -16.68
N THR A 204 3.17 2.98 -16.56
CA THR A 204 3.36 4.43 -16.51
C THR A 204 4.08 4.88 -15.23
N THR A 205 3.78 4.24 -14.11
CA THR A 205 4.44 4.51 -12.83
C THR A 205 5.91 4.11 -12.84
N VAL A 206 6.24 2.97 -13.45
CA VAL A 206 7.64 2.54 -13.66
C VAL A 206 8.38 3.54 -14.55
N ASN A 207 7.78 4.00 -15.64
CA ASN A 207 8.38 4.99 -16.53
C ASN A 207 8.61 6.35 -15.82
N THR A 208 7.64 6.81 -15.04
CA THR A 208 7.77 8.04 -14.24
C THR A 208 8.91 7.92 -13.22
N THR A 209 9.03 6.73 -12.61
CA THR A 209 10.12 6.44 -11.67
C THR A 209 11.48 6.38 -12.38
N TYR A 210 11.54 5.82 -13.58
CA TYR A 210 12.74 5.84 -14.42
C TYR A 210 13.22 7.26 -14.71
N GLN A 211 12.31 8.16 -15.12
CA GLN A 211 12.64 9.56 -15.37
C GLN A 211 13.16 10.27 -14.12
N LEU A 212 12.54 10.00 -12.96
CA LEU A 212 12.99 10.53 -11.68
C LEU A 212 14.40 10.02 -11.33
N LEU A 213 14.65 8.73 -11.51
CA LEU A 213 15.96 8.11 -11.27
C LEU A 213 17.03 8.71 -12.17
N CYS A 214 16.75 8.94 -13.46
CA CYS A 214 17.67 9.64 -14.36
C CYS A 214 18.07 11.01 -13.80
N GLY A 215 17.09 11.79 -13.32
CA GLY A 215 17.33 13.08 -12.69
C GLY A 215 18.20 12.97 -11.43
N LYS A 216 17.91 12.02 -10.53
CA LYS A 216 18.69 11.82 -9.29
C LYS A 216 20.10 11.29 -9.55
N LEU A 217 20.28 10.39 -10.52
CA LEU A 217 21.60 9.86 -10.90
C LEU A 217 22.47 10.94 -11.56
N ASN A 218 21.89 11.84 -12.35
CA ASN A 218 22.62 13.01 -12.87
C ASN A 218 23.10 13.92 -11.73
N VAL A 219 22.27 14.13 -10.71
CA VAL A 219 22.66 14.87 -9.50
C VAL A 219 23.77 14.14 -8.74
N LEU A 220 23.67 12.81 -8.59
CA LEU A 220 24.71 11.99 -7.97
C LEU A 220 26.05 12.08 -8.71
N SER A 221 26.01 12.07 -10.05
CA SER A 221 27.19 12.24 -10.89
C SER A 221 27.83 13.62 -10.69
N LYS A 222 27.03 14.70 -10.67
CA LYS A 222 27.52 16.06 -10.38
C LYS A 222 28.16 16.17 -9.00
N TYR A 223 27.57 15.54 -7.99
CA TYR A 223 28.15 15.49 -6.65
C TYR A 223 29.52 14.79 -6.63
N LEU A 224 29.64 13.61 -7.25
CA LEU A 224 30.93 12.91 -7.29
C LEU A 224 31.97 13.59 -8.18
N TYR A 225 31.55 14.43 -9.13
CA TYR A 225 32.43 15.19 -10.00
C TYR A 225 33.01 16.45 -9.33
N ASP A 226 32.42 16.95 -8.24
CA ASP A 226 32.93 18.11 -7.50
C ASP A 226 34.39 17.88 -7.06
N GLU A 227 35.29 18.76 -7.49
CA GLU A 227 36.74 18.67 -7.21
C GLU A 227 37.04 18.64 -5.70
N ARG A 228 36.21 19.27 -4.85
CA ARG A 228 36.37 19.22 -3.39
C ARG A 228 36.15 17.83 -2.81
N VAL A 229 35.27 17.05 -3.44
CA VAL A 229 34.90 15.70 -3.03
C VAL A 229 35.86 14.71 -3.67
N LYS A 230 36.07 14.83 -4.97
CA LYS A 230 36.99 14.01 -5.76
C LYS A 230 38.43 14.05 -5.22
N SER A 231 38.94 15.21 -4.82
CA SER A 231 40.28 15.32 -4.22
C SER A 231 40.40 14.57 -2.89
N LYS A 232 39.35 14.59 -2.05
CA LYS A 232 39.30 13.80 -0.81
C LYS A 232 39.19 12.31 -1.08
N LEU A 233 38.36 11.90 -2.03
CA LEU A 233 38.22 10.49 -2.42
C LEU A 233 39.54 9.94 -2.98
N LYS A 234 40.25 10.70 -3.83
CA LYS A 234 41.58 10.31 -4.33
C LYS A 234 42.61 10.09 -3.22
N LYS A 235 42.58 10.90 -2.15
CA LYS A 235 43.45 10.70 -0.97
C LYS A 235 43.15 9.40 -0.21
N GLU A 236 41.90 8.95 -0.22
CA GLU A 236 41.54 7.67 0.36
C GLU A 236 41.86 6.49 -0.57
N ILE A 237 41.69 6.64 -1.90
CA ILE A 237 42.10 5.62 -2.90
C ILE A 237 43.58 5.30 -2.77
N THR A 238 44.42 6.35 -2.75
CA THR A 238 45.88 6.21 -2.64
C THR A 238 46.27 5.48 -1.36
N PHE A 239 45.64 5.82 -0.24
CA PHE A 239 45.83 5.13 1.02
C PHE A 239 45.36 3.66 0.99
N LEU A 240 44.22 3.37 0.35
CA LEU A 240 43.75 1.99 0.17
C LEU A 240 44.74 1.16 -0.63
N HIS A 241 45.34 1.73 -1.68
CA HIS A 241 46.37 1.06 -2.46
C HIS A 241 47.65 0.82 -1.65
N GLU A 242 48.01 1.71 -0.72
CA GLU A 242 49.13 1.50 0.20
C GLU A 242 48.83 0.38 1.20
N ILE A 243 47.61 0.32 1.73
CA ILE A 243 47.16 -0.74 2.65
C ILE A 243 47.11 -2.11 1.95
N GLN A 244 46.66 -2.16 0.70
CA GLN A 244 46.68 -3.39 -0.09
C GLN A 244 48.10 -3.95 -0.26
N LYS A 245 49.13 -3.09 -0.27
CA LYS A 245 50.53 -3.51 -0.33
C LYS A 245 51.07 -4.03 1.01
N THR A 246 50.49 -3.62 2.14
CA THR A 246 50.95 -4.01 3.49
C THR A 246 50.20 -5.23 4.04
N ASN A 247 49.46 -5.97 3.19
CA ASN A 247 48.69 -7.18 3.52
C ASN A 247 47.55 -7.00 4.54
N ASN A 248 47.28 -5.79 5.03
CA ASN A 248 46.27 -5.56 6.06
C ASN A 248 44.96 -5.06 5.42
N MET A 249 44.16 -5.96 4.84
CA MET A 249 43.00 -5.64 3.96
C MET A 249 41.79 -4.97 4.65
N LEU A 250 41.96 -4.26 5.76
CA LEU A 250 40.87 -3.66 6.54
C LEU A 250 40.88 -2.14 6.43
N TYR A 251 39.78 -1.53 5.99
CA TYR A 251 39.67 -0.07 5.95
C TYR A 251 39.46 0.51 7.36
N PRO A 252 40.35 1.37 7.89
CA PRO A 252 40.29 1.82 9.28
C PRO A 252 39.07 2.70 9.60
N PHE A 253 38.40 2.41 10.72
CA PHE A 253 37.25 3.19 11.20
C PHE A 253 37.56 4.67 11.43
N GLU A 254 38.69 5.01 12.05
CA GLU A 254 39.03 6.41 12.36
C GLU A 254 39.17 7.28 11.09
N ARG A 255 39.62 6.69 9.98
CA ARG A 255 39.71 7.36 8.69
C ARG A 255 38.32 7.67 8.13
N ALA A 256 37.38 6.73 8.24
CA ALA A 256 35.99 6.96 7.85
C ALA A 256 35.33 8.10 8.67
N GLU A 257 35.63 8.20 9.97
CA GLU A 257 35.17 9.31 10.83
C GLU A 257 35.81 10.65 10.44
N LYS A 258 37.11 10.67 10.17
CA LYS A 258 37.82 11.86 9.69
C LYS A 258 37.25 12.33 8.36
N LEU A 259 36.97 11.40 7.43
CA LEU A 259 36.36 11.74 6.15
C LEU A 259 34.94 12.28 6.34
N ASN A 260 34.08 11.63 7.12
CA ASN A 260 32.73 12.11 7.46
C ASN A 260 32.78 13.53 8.06
N SER A 261 33.65 13.76 9.04
CA SER A 261 33.85 15.07 9.67
C SER A 261 34.34 16.13 8.68
N SER A 262 35.27 15.77 7.80
CA SER A 262 35.78 16.67 6.77
C SER A 262 34.72 17.00 5.71
N MET A 263 33.82 16.06 5.40
CA MET A 263 32.73 16.25 4.44
C MET A 263 31.60 17.08 5.03
N ARG A 264 31.35 17.01 6.35
CA ARG A 264 30.40 17.90 7.03
C ARG A 264 30.78 19.37 6.97
N LYS A 265 32.08 19.66 7.04
CA LYS A 265 32.61 21.03 6.90
C LYS A 265 32.38 21.64 5.51
N LEU A 266 32.06 20.81 4.51
CA LEU A 266 31.61 21.30 3.21
C LEU A 266 30.13 21.66 3.33
N THR A 267 29.84 22.94 3.50
CA THR A 267 28.48 23.47 3.39
C THR A 267 28.20 23.87 1.94
N LEU A 268 27.02 23.50 1.43
CA LEU A 268 26.47 24.10 0.22
C LEU A 268 25.63 25.32 0.61
N ASN A 269 25.17 26.08 -0.40
CA ASN A 269 24.38 27.32 -0.23
C ASN A 269 23.03 27.13 0.52
N THR A 270 22.58 25.89 0.69
CA THR A 270 21.47 25.50 1.56
C THR A 270 22.05 25.08 2.91
N ASN A 271 21.48 25.52 4.04
CA ASN A 271 21.89 25.26 5.44
C ASN A 271 22.05 23.77 5.88
N GLN A 272 22.28 22.83 4.96
CA GLN A 272 22.49 21.41 5.16
C GLN A 272 23.90 21.03 4.71
N ASN A 273 24.52 20.09 5.43
CA ASN A 273 25.86 19.62 5.12
C ASN A 273 25.86 18.81 3.82
N TYR A 274 26.98 18.85 3.09
CA TYR A 274 27.17 18.10 1.85
C TYR A 274 26.85 16.59 2.02
N ILE A 275 27.37 15.98 3.09
CA ILE A 275 27.19 14.55 3.37
C ILE A 275 25.72 14.19 3.67
N ASP A 276 24.98 15.11 4.32
CA ASP A 276 23.57 14.91 4.63
C ASP A 276 22.72 14.95 3.35
N GLN A 277 23.03 15.87 2.44
CA GLN A 277 22.37 15.91 1.13
C GLN A 277 22.64 14.66 0.30
N PHE A 278 23.88 14.17 0.33
CA PHE A 278 24.24 12.95 -0.38
C PHE A 278 23.52 11.73 0.22
N ARG A 279 23.44 11.62 1.55
CA ARG A 279 22.63 10.59 2.21
C ARG A 279 21.16 10.66 1.78
N ILE A 280 20.55 11.84 1.85
CA ILE A 280 19.15 12.06 1.45
C ILE A 280 18.93 11.68 -0.02
N LEU A 281 19.87 12.01 -0.91
CA LEU A 281 19.81 11.62 -2.32
C LEU A 281 19.80 10.10 -2.49
N VAL A 282 20.71 9.39 -1.80
CA VAL A 282 20.79 7.92 -1.83
C VAL A 282 19.51 7.30 -1.26
N THR A 283 19.00 7.82 -0.14
CA THR A 283 17.71 7.40 0.44
C THR A 283 16.56 7.60 -0.55
N HIS A 284 16.50 8.75 -1.23
CA HIS A 284 15.46 9.03 -2.22
C HIS A 284 15.49 8.06 -3.40
N ILE A 285 16.69 7.71 -3.89
CA ILE A 285 16.87 6.70 -4.93
C ILE A 285 16.31 5.35 -4.47
N GLY A 286 16.64 4.92 -3.24
CA GLY A 286 16.13 3.66 -2.72
C GLY A 286 14.63 3.67 -2.40
N ASN A 287 14.07 4.78 -1.92
CA ASN A 287 12.62 4.94 -1.75
C ASN A 287 11.89 4.86 -3.10
N ALA A 288 12.44 5.43 -4.18
CA ALA A 288 11.89 5.29 -5.53
C ALA A 288 11.83 3.82 -5.98
N LEU A 289 12.89 3.06 -5.70
CA LEU A 289 12.95 1.62 -5.99
C LEU A 289 11.99 0.82 -5.10
N GLY A 290 11.91 1.15 -3.81
CA GLY A 290 10.92 0.59 -2.90
C GLY A 290 9.49 0.79 -3.40
N TYR A 291 9.22 1.93 -4.05
CA TYR A 291 7.93 2.22 -4.65
C TYR A 291 7.65 1.34 -5.87
N VAL A 292 8.61 1.17 -6.78
CA VAL A 292 8.48 0.22 -7.91
C VAL A 292 8.25 -1.20 -7.40
N ARG A 293 8.89 -1.59 -6.29
CA ARG A 293 8.67 -2.88 -5.64
C ARG A 293 7.25 -3.01 -5.14
N LEU A 294 6.74 -1.97 -4.47
CA LEU A 294 5.37 -1.94 -3.99
C LEU A 294 4.35 -2.02 -5.12
N ILE A 295 4.59 -1.32 -6.24
CA ILE A 295 3.74 -1.39 -7.45
C ILE A 295 3.71 -2.81 -8.00
N LYS A 296 4.86 -3.48 -8.10
CA LYS A 296 4.95 -4.87 -8.54
C LYS A 296 4.16 -5.80 -7.61
N SER A 297 4.38 -5.71 -6.30
CA SER A 297 3.67 -6.54 -5.31
C SER A 297 2.17 -6.28 -5.31
N GLY A 298 1.74 -5.02 -5.45
CA GLY A 298 0.33 -4.64 -5.56
C GLY A 298 -0.33 -5.17 -6.84
N GLY A 299 0.39 -5.14 -7.96
CA GLY A 299 -0.05 -5.72 -9.22
C GLY A 299 -0.18 -7.24 -9.16
N LEU A 300 0.79 -7.92 -8.54
CA LEU A 300 0.72 -9.38 -8.31
C LEU A 300 -0.45 -9.75 -7.39
N ASN A 301 -0.67 -8.98 -6.31
CA ASN A 301 -1.81 -9.21 -5.41
C ASN A 301 -3.14 -9.01 -6.15
N PHE A 302 -3.26 -7.96 -6.96
CA PHE A 302 -4.44 -7.75 -7.81
C PHE A 302 -4.66 -8.93 -8.77
N CYS A 303 -3.62 -9.34 -9.49
CA CYS A 303 -3.73 -10.44 -10.45
C CYS A 303 -4.02 -11.78 -9.75
N SER A 304 -3.48 -12.02 -8.56
CA SER A 304 -3.77 -13.22 -7.76
C SER A 304 -5.24 -13.26 -7.33
N ILE A 305 -5.81 -12.12 -6.92
CA ILE A 305 -7.23 -12.04 -6.57
C ILE A 305 -8.10 -12.23 -7.82
N ALA A 306 -7.72 -11.60 -8.95
CA ALA A 306 -8.46 -11.70 -10.20
C ALA A 306 -8.41 -13.12 -10.82
N SER A 307 -7.30 -13.84 -10.65
CA SER A 307 -7.11 -15.21 -11.15
C SER A 307 -7.75 -16.28 -10.28
N SER A 308 -8.24 -15.95 -9.07
CA SER A 308 -8.90 -16.92 -8.18
C SER A 308 -10.13 -17.59 -8.81
N PHE A 309 -10.71 -16.99 -9.86
CA PHE A 309 -11.83 -17.51 -10.63
C PHE A 309 -11.43 -18.40 -11.81
N ILE A 310 -10.13 -18.53 -12.11
CA ILE A 310 -9.60 -19.31 -13.23
C ILE A 310 -9.09 -20.65 -12.69
N PRO A 311 -9.70 -21.80 -13.07
CA PRO A 311 -9.35 -23.10 -12.53
C PRO A 311 -7.92 -23.54 -12.84
N ASP A 312 -7.42 -23.27 -14.05
CA ASP A 312 -6.05 -23.58 -14.47
C ASP A 312 -5.47 -22.45 -15.33
N LEU A 313 -4.42 -21.81 -14.82
CA LEU A 313 -3.70 -20.73 -15.50
C LEU A 313 -2.81 -21.22 -16.65
N LYS A 314 -2.50 -22.52 -16.71
CA LYS A 314 -1.69 -23.11 -17.79
C LYS A 314 -2.53 -23.56 -18.98
N LYS A 315 -3.81 -23.86 -18.74
CA LYS A 315 -4.76 -24.31 -19.76
C LYS A 315 -6.00 -23.42 -19.73
N VAL A 316 -5.81 -22.14 -20.07
CA VAL A 316 -6.92 -21.21 -20.26
C VAL A 316 -7.72 -21.65 -21.50
N MET A 317 -8.98 -21.99 -21.31
CA MET A 317 -9.93 -22.23 -22.40
C MET A 317 -10.15 -20.93 -23.16
N GLN A 318 -10.08 -20.96 -24.50
CA GLN A 318 -10.45 -19.81 -25.32
C GLN A 318 -11.98 -19.71 -25.38
N PHE A 319 -12.51 -18.64 -24.81
CA PHE A 319 -13.94 -18.41 -24.72
C PHE A 319 -14.51 -18.02 -26.09
N GLU A 320 -13.75 -17.35 -26.94
CA GLU A 320 -14.15 -17.04 -28.32
C GLU A 320 -14.39 -18.31 -29.15
N GLU A 321 -13.45 -19.26 -29.14
CA GLU A 321 -13.56 -20.54 -29.87
C GLU A 321 -14.74 -21.36 -29.35
N SER A 322 -14.87 -21.46 -28.02
CA SER A 322 -15.99 -22.17 -27.37
C SER A 322 -17.34 -21.56 -27.73
N CYS A 323 -17.41 -20.23 -27.88
CA CYS A 323 -18.63 -19.54 -28.29
C CYS A 323 -18.97 -19.75 -29.77
N ASN A 324 -17.96 -19.90 -30.62
CA ASN A 324 -18.12 -20.18 -32.04
C ASN A 324 -18.63 -21.62 -32.27
N ASP A 325 -18.04 -22.58 -31.58
CA ASP A 325 -18.40 -24.01 -31.67
C ASP A 325 -19.85 -24.29 -31.20
N SER A 326 -20.35 -23.48 -30.28
CA SER A 326 -21.72 -23.57 -29.75
C SER A 326 -22.74 -22.73 -30.53
N GLY A 327 -22.31 -21.98 -31.56
CA GLY A 327 -23.19 -21.20 -32.43
C GLY A 327 -23.83 -19.99 -31.75
N PHE A 328 -23.17 -19.37 -30.75
CA PHE A 328 -23.71 -18.19 -30.08
C PHE A 328 -23.74 -16.95 -30.98
N THR A 329 -24.53 -15.95 -30.56
CA THR A 329 -24.66 -14.68 -31.28
C THR A 329 -23.33 -13.92 -31.39
N LYS A 330 -23.21 -13.05 -32.40
CA LYS A 330 -22.03 -12.21 -32.64
C LYS A 330 -21.60 -11.40 -31.41
N ASN A 331 -22.55 -10.96 -30.57
CA ASN A 331 -22.23 -10.24 -29.35
C ASN A 331 -21.51 -11.11 -28.32
N CYS A 332 -21.90 -12.38 -28.19
CA CYS A 332 -21.23 -13.35 -27.32
C CYS A 332 -19.80 -13.64 -27.79
N LEU A 333 -19.57 -13.72 -29.10
CA LEU A 333 -18.22 -13.85 -29.68
C LEU A 333 -17.33 -12.66 -29.31
N ILE A 334 -17.82 -11.43 -29.48
CA ILE A 334 -17.10 -10.21 -29.11
C ILE A 334 -16.80 -10.19 -27.59
N SER A 335 -17.77 -10.54 -26.75
CA SER A 335 -17.56 -10.64 -25.30
C SER A 335 -16.55 -11.73 -24.93
N GLY A 336 -16.57 -12.88 -25.62
CA GLY A 336 -15.59 -13.95 -25.47
C GLY A 336 -14.17 -13.47 -25.79
N HIS A 337 -13.99 -12.81 -26.94
CA HIS A 337 -12.71 -12.21 -27.33
C HIS A 337 -12.21 -11.19 -26.29
N HIS A 338 -13.09 -10.34 -25.74
CA HIS A 338 -12.70 -9.41 -24.68
C HIS A 338 -12.29 -10.12 -23.39
N LEU A 339 -13.01 -11.17 -23.00
CA LEU A 339 -12.67 -11.99 -21.84
C LEU A 339 -11.31 -12.67 -22.03
N ASP A 340 -11.07 -13.26 -23.20
CA ASP A 340 -9.78 -13.89 -23.55
C ASP A 340 -8.63 -12.89 -23.48
N ASN A 341 -8.83 -11.65 -23.95
CA ASN A 341 -7.85 -10.57 -23.81
C ASN A 341 -7.57 -10.22 -22.33
N VAL A 342 -8.60 -10.10 -21.50
CA VAL A 342 -8.44 -9.79 -20.07
C VAL A 342 -7.72 -10.93 -19.35
N VAL A 343 -8.12 -12.17 -19.59
CA VAL A 343 -7.49 -13.35 -18.99
C VAL A 343 -6.03 -13.46 -19.42
N ARG A 344 -5.74 -13.27 -20.71
CA ARG A 344 -4.37 -13.23 -21.21
C ARG A 344 -3.54 -12.14 -20.53
N ASN A 345 -4.09 -10.93 -20.37
CA ASN A 345 -3.41 -9.84 -19.68
C ASN A 345 -3.14 -10.17 -18.20
N ILE A 346 -4.07 -10.81 -17.49
CA ILE A 346 -3.86 -11.27 -16.11
C ILE A 346 -2.78 -12.34 -16.07
N CYS A 347 -2.85 -13.34 -16.95
CA CYS A 347 -1.87 -14.43 -17.03
C CYS A 347 -0.48 -13.92 -17.38
N GLN A 348 -0.35 -12.98 -18.32
CA GLN A 348 0.92 -12.33 -18.66
C GLN A 348 1.48 -11.58 -17.44
N ASN A 349 0.68 -10.77 -16.75
CA ASN A 349 1.16 -10.04 -15.56
C ASN A 349 1.53 -10.96 -14.38
N ILE A 350 1.00 -12.19 -14.31
CA ILE A 350 1.38 -13.22 -13.32
C ILE A 350 2.64 -13.97 -13.75
N ALA A 351 2.69 -14.45 -15.00
CA ALA A 351 3.72 -15.33 -15.55
C ALA A 351 5.00 -14.55 -15.91
N GLU A 352 4.84 -13.47 -16.65
CA GLU A 352 5.83 -12.41 -16.75
C GLU A 352 5.65 -11.54 -15.51
N GLY A 353 6.23 -11.96 -14.39
CA GLY A 353 6.41 -11.09 -13.24
C GLY A 353 7.25 -9.90 -13.68
N THR A 354 6.58 -8.92 -14.30
CA THR A 354 7.12 -7.85 -15.13
C THR A 354 8.48 -7.45 -14.60
N ASN A 355 9.52 -7.80 -15.37
CA ASN A 355 10.92 -7.62 -15.00
C ASN A 355 11.32 -6.13 -15.05
N TYR A 356 10.45 -5.23 -14.58
CA TYR A 356 10.66 -3.79 -14.50
C TYR A 356 11.96 -3.47 -13.78
N PHE A 357 12.29 -4.20 -12.70
CA PHE A 357 13.57 -4.06 -12.02
C PHE A 357 14.76 -4.44 -12.89
N LYS A 358 14.66 -5.54 -13.65
CA LYS A 358 15.71 -5.93 -14.59
C LYS A 358 15.95 -4.85 -15.63
N LEU A 359 14.87 -4.38 -16.24
CA LEU A 359 14.91 -3.33 -17.26
C LEU A 359 15.54 -2.05 -16.70
N LEU A 360 15.12 -1.60 -15.51
CA LEU A 360 15.72 -0.44 -14.85
C LEU A 360 17.22 -0.64 -14.63
N ILE A 361 17.63 -1.78 -14.09
CA ILE A 361 19.05 -2.07 -13.81
C ILE A 361 19.86 -2.12 -15.11
N ASP A 362 19.41 -2.88 -16.11
CA ASP A 362 20.15 -3.11 -17.35
C ASP A 362 20.33 -1.80 -18.14
N VAL A 363 19.28 -0.96 -18.21
CA VAL A 363 19.35 0.36 -18.88
C VAL A 363 20.35 1.27 -18.18
N PHE A 364 20.36 1.32 -16.84
CA PHE A 364 21.31 2.18 -16.12
C PHE A 364 22.73 1.62 -16.12
N ILE A 365 22.95 0.30 -16.13
CA ILE A 365 24.29 -0.28 -16.30
C ILE A 365 24.88 0.19 -17.63
N GLN A 366 24.12 0.10 -18.72
CA GLN A 366 24.56 0.57 -20.04
C GLN A 366 24.85 2.08 -20.04
N ALA A 367 23.98 2.89 -19.46
CA ALA A 367 24.17 4.34 -19.41
C ALA A 367 25.38 4.78 -18.56
N MET A 368 25.65 4.07 -17.46
CA MET A 368 26.67 4.44 -16.48
C MET A 368 28.06 3.86 -16.81
N GLY A 369 28.14 2.79 -17.60
CA GLY A 369 29.39 2.17 -18.05
C GLY A 369 30.21 2.98 -19.08
N ASN A 370 29.72 4.15 -19.50
CA ASN A 370 30.45 5.02 -20.42
C ASN A 370 31.76 5.55 -19.79
N SER A 371 32.85 5.59 -20.57
CA SER A 371 34.19 6.03 -20.13
C SER A 371 34.22 7.44 -19.53
N ASN A 372 33.28 8.30 -19.90
CA ASN A 372 33.10 9.64 -19.35
C ASN A 372 32.72 9.66 -17.85
N ASN A 373 32.32 8.52 -17.28
CA ASN A 373 31.85 8.38 -15.90
C ASN A 373 32.88 7.75 -14.96
N SER A 374 34.17 7.88 -15.24
CA SER A 374 35.24 7.33 -14.39
C SER A 374 35.18 7.80 -12.93
N HIS A 375 34.66 9.00 -12.66
CA HIS A 375 34.50 9.53 -11.29
C HIS A 375 33.49 8.73 -10.46
N LEU A 376 32.53 8.05 -11.09
CA LEU A 376 31.52 7.23 -10.40
C LEU A 376 32.14 5.98 -9.78
N HIS A 377 33.27 5.51 -10.29
CA HIS A 377 33.97 4.35 -9.73
C HIS A 377 34.51 4.64 -8.32
N ASN A 378 34.60 5.92 -7.92
CA ASN A 378 35.03 6.30 -6.58
C ASN A 378 33.90 6.20 -5.53
N PHE A 379 32.69 5.80 -5.93
CA PHE A 379 31.53 5.76 -5.04
C PHE A 379 31.71 4.79 -3.86
N TYR A 380 32.36 3.64 -4.05
CA TYR A 380 32.50 2.63 -2.97
C TYR A 380 33.24 3.18 -1.73
N ILE A 381 34.11 4.17 -1.91
CA ILE A 381 34.93 4.77 -0.86
C ILE A 381 34.14 5.76 0.01
N ILE A 382 33.11 6.39 -0.55
CA ILE A 382 32.26 7.30 0.23
C ILE A 382 31.26 6.55 1.11
N ILE A 383 30.97 5.28 0.79
CA ILE A 383 29.98 4.45 1.51
C ILE A 383 30.30 4.34 3.00
N PRO A 384 31.53 4.00 3.46
CA PRO A 384 31.87 4.00 4.89
C PRO A 384 31.44 5.26 5.62
N SER A 385 31.79 6.44 5.11
CA SER A 385 31.42 7.71 5.75
C SER A 385 29.92 8.03 5.68
N LEU A 386 29.25 7.61 4.60
CA LEU A 386 27.79 7.73 4.49
C LEU A 386 27.07 6.81 5.47
N THR A 387 27.57 5.60 5.70
CA THR A 387 26.97 4.68 6.69
C THR A 387 27.07 5.26 8.10
N LEU A 388 28.20 5.87 8.48
CA LEU A 388 28.33 6.56 9.77
C LEU A 388 27.33 7.70 9.91
N ASN A 389 27.23 8.56 8.88
CA ASN A 389 26.28 9.66 8.87
C ASN A 389 24.81 9.18 8.91
N PHE A 390 24.48 8.08 8.23
CA PHE A 390 23.17 7.45 8.28
C PHE A 390 22.83 6.91 9.68
N ILE A 391 23.78 6.25 10.33
CA ILE A 391 23.54 5.69 11.67
C ILE A 391 23.32 6.81 12.68
N GLU A 392 24.14 7.87 12.66
CA GLU A 392 23.92 9.05 13.50
C GLU A 392 22.53 9.68 13.27
N HIS A 393 22.12 9.83 12.01
CA HIS A 393 20.79 10.32 11.67
C HIS A 393 19.68 9.41 12.19
N SER A 394 19.79 8.09 11.98
CA SER A 394 18.80 7.10 12.43
C SER A 394 18.66 7.10 13.95
N ILE A 395 19.77 7.20 14.68
CA ILE A 395 19.76 7.29 16.14
C ILE A 395 19.07 8.57 16.59
N ASN A 396 19.43 9.72 16.01
CA ASN A 396 18.80 11.01 16.33
C ASN A 396 17.29 11.00 16.04
N SER A 397 16.87 10.40 14.94
CA SER A 397 15.45 10.25 14.58
C SER A 397 14.69 9.34 15.56
N LYS A 398 15.32 8.26 16.04
CA LYS A 398 14.74 7.41 17.10
C LYS A 398 14.65 8.13 18.43
N GLU A 399 15.64 8.96 18.80
CA GLU A 399 15.56 9.78 20.02
C GLU A 399 14.43 10.80 19.97
N LYS A 400 14.22 11.44 18.81
CA LYS A 400 13.09 12.34 18.60
C LYS A 400 11.75 11.63 18.78
N MET A 401 11.66 10.36 18.37
CA MET A 401 10.47 9.52 18.59
C MET A 401 10.18 9.34 20.08
N TYR A 402 11.19 9.01 20.89
CA TYR A 402 11.02 8.91 22.35
C TYR A 402 10.63 10.25 22.98
N LYS A 403 11.16 11.35 22.48
CA LYS A 403 10.87 12.72 22.95
C LYS A 403 9.58 13.32 22.36
N LYS A 404 8.81 12.56 21.56
CA LYS A 404 7.59 13.01 20.84
C LYS A 404 7.78 14.33 20.08
N SER A 405 8.96 14.55 19.50
CA SER A 405 9.28 15.78 18.77
C SER A 405 9.10 15.62 17.24
N LYS A 406 8.94 16.74 16.54
CA LYS A 406 8.78 16.75 15.07
C LYS A 406 10.03 16.20 14.37
N GLY A 407 9.81 15.39 13.33
CA GLY A 407 10.89 14.74 12.56
C GLY A 407 11.38 13.42 13.18
N ALA A 408 10.53 12.74 13.92
CA ALA A 408 10.74 11.36 14.34
C ALA A 408 10.51 10.41 13.15
N MET A 409 11.41 9.47 12.93
CA MET A 409 11.31 8.52 11.82
C MET A 409 11.46 7.10 12.34
N PHE A 410 10.52 6.23 11.98
CA PHE A 410 10.45 4.87 12.49
C PHE A 410 11.43 3.93 11.77
N THR A 411 11.45 3.98 10.44
CA THR A 411 12.28 3.15 9.54
C THR A 411 12.87 4.01 8.42
N ASP A 412 14.02 3.61 7.88
CA ASP A 412 14.70 4.31 6.78
C ASP A 412 15.49 3.33 5.90
N ASP A 413 14.80 2.32 5.38
CA ASP A 413 15.46 1.25 4.63
C ASP A 413 15.82 1.70 3.20
N GLY A 414 15.26 2.81 2.75
CA GLY A 414 15.57 3.45 1.47
C GLY A 414 17.05 3.74 1.31
N PHE A 415 17.77 4.11 2.37
CA PHE A 415 19.22 4.31 2.28
C PHE A 415 19.95 3.02 1.88
N ALA A 416 19.66 1.90 2.55
CA ALA A 416 20.32 0.62 2.29
C ALA A 416 19.99 0.09 0.89
N VAL A 417 18.72 0.20 0.46
CA VAL A 417 18.28 -0.16 -0.90
C VAL A 417 18.99 0.70 -1.94
N GLY A 418 19.12 2.00 -1.69
CA GLY A 418 19.81 2.94 -2.59
C GLY A 418 21.30 2.61 -2.74
N VAL A 419 22.01 2.32 -1.65
CA VAL A 419 23.42 1.90 -1.69
C VAL A 419 23.58 0.60 -2.48
N ALA A 420 22.75 -0.41 -2.21
CA ALA A 420 22.79 -1.70 -2.90
C ALA A 420 22.61 -1.54 -4.42
N TYR A 421 21.63 -0.72 -4.80
CA TYR A 421 21.33 -0.43 -6.20
C TYR A 421 22.46 0.29 -6.93
N LEU A 422 23.05 1.31 -6.29
CA LEU A 422 24.16 2.07 -6.86
C LEU A 422 25.41 1.21 -7.02
N LEU A 423 25.74 0.39 -6.01
CA LEU A 423 26.83 -0.59 -6.11
C LEU A 423 26.60 -1.57 -7.27
N ARG A 424 25.37 -2.06 -7.44
CA ARG A 424 25.02 -2.99 -8.52
C ARG A 424 25.15 -2.35 -9.91
N ILE A 425 24.65 -1.14 -10.11
CA ILE A 425 24.69 -0.47 -11.42
C ILE A 425 26.10 -0.06 -11.81
N LEU A 426 26.90 0.36 -10.83
CA LEU A 426 28.29 0.77 -11.07
C LEU A 426 29.25 -0.42 -11.13
N GLY A 427 28.80 -1.64 -10.80
CA GLY A 427 29.66 -2.82 -10.76
C GLY A 427 30.65 -2.85 -9.60
N LEU A 428 30.45 -2.04 -8.57
CA LEU A 428 31.43 -1.78 -7.51
C LEU A 428 31.36 -2.74 -6.30
N ASN A 429 30.67 -3.88 -6.47
CA ASN A 429 30.43 -4.82 -5.38
C ASN A 429 31.73 -5.40 -4.84
N ASN A 430 32.62 -5.81 -5.74
CA ASN A 430 33.88 -6.45 -5.38
C ASN A 430 34.84 -5.45 -4.70
N GLU A 431 34.94 -4.21 -5.21
CA GLU A 431 35.76 -3.19 -4.55
C GLU A 431 35.22 -2.84 -3.16
N PHE A 432 33.89 -2.76 -3.01
CA PHE A 432 33.29 -2.50 -1.70
C PHE A 432 33.54 -3.64 -0.70
N ASP A 433 33.36 -4.89 -1.13
CA ASP A 433 33.62 -6.06 -0.27
C ASP A 433 35.10 -6.16 0.13
N SER A 434 36.01 -5.71 -0.74
CA SER A 434 37.45 -5.67 -0.44
C SER A 434 37.80 -4.75 0.73
N LEU A 435 36.98 -3.74 1.02
CA LEU A 435 37.21 -2.83 2.16
C LEU A 435 37.01 -3.52 3.51
N LYS A 436 36.25 -4.63 3.53
CA LYS A 436 35.80 -5.32 4.76
C LYS A 436 35.24 -4.35 5.81
N TRP A 437 34.53 -3.31 5.36
CA TRP A 437 34.13 -2.18 6.19
C TRP A 437 33.35 -2.61 7.44
N PHE A 438 32.37 -3.50 7.30
CA PHE A 438 31.55 -3.97 8.42
C PHE A 438 32.36 -4.76 9.46
N GLN A 439 33.43 -5.43 9.04
CA GLN A 439 34.35 -6.11 9.95
C GLN A 439 35.16 -5.08 10.74
N SER A 440 35.76 -4.08 10.07
CA SER A 440 36.50 -3.00 10.75
C SER A 440 35.67 -2.26 11.78
N VAL A 441 34.41 -1.95 11.44
CA VAL A 441 33.51 -1.29 12.39
C VAL A 441 33.27 -2.18 13.62
N SER A 442 33.05 -3.48 13.41
CA SER A 442 32.80 -4.42 14.50
C SER A 442 34.01 -4.57 15.43
N GLU A 443 35.20 -4.75 14.87
CA GLU A 443 36.45 -4.91 15.62
C GLU A 443 36.80 -3.65 16.42
N ASN A 444 36.73 -2.47 15.81
CA ASN A 444 37.04 -1.21 16.49
C ASN A 444 36.08 -0.93 17.68
N TYR A 445 34.80 -1.30 17.56
CA TYR A 445 33.88 -1.17 18.69
C TYR A 445 34.13 -2.20 19.78
N GLU A 446 34.51 -3.43 19.44
CA GLU A 446 34.88 -4.45 20.42
C GLU A 446 36.14 -4.03 21.19
N GLU A 447 37.12 -3.43 20.51
CA GLU A 447 38.31 -2.86 21.13
C GLU A 447 37.99 -1.69 22.08
N LYS A 448 37.21 -0.70 21.63
CA LYS A 448 36.76 0.42 22.49
C LYS A 448 36.00 -0.06 23.73
N LEU A 449 35.20 -1.11 23.59
CA LEU A 449 34.42 -1.68 24.69
C LEU A 449 35.32 -2.45 25.66
N ASN A 450 36.34 -3.14 25.17
CA ASN A 450 37.34 -3.80 26.00
C ASN A 450 38.20 -2.78 26.77
N VAL A 451 38.61 -1.67 26.14
CA VAL A 451 39.33 -0.58 26.83
C VAL A 451 38.50 -0.01 27.98
N LEU A 452 37.20 0.24 27.77
CA LEU A 452 36.31 0.75 28.82
C LEU A 452 36.11 -0.26 29.96
N LYS A 453 36.00 -1.56 29.65
CA LYS A 453 35.96 -2.62 30.69
C LYS A 453 37.24 -2.62 31.51
N THR A 454 38.41 -2.52 30.87
CA THR A 454 39.69 -2.50 31.58
C THR A 454 39.83 -1.24 32.44
N GLN A 455 39.32 -0.09 31.97
CA GLN A 455 39.27 1.15 32.75
C GLN A 455 38.29 1.06 33.94
N GLU A 456 37.15 0.38 33.79
CA GLU A 456 36.22 0.10 34.89
C GLU A 456 36.86 -0.83 35.94
N ILE A 457 37.55 -1.89 35.49
CA ILE A 457 38.29 -2.83 36.36
C ILE A 457 39.44 -2.12 37.09
N ASN A 458 40.11 -1.16 36.46
CA ASN A 458 41.18 -0.39 37.10
C ASN A 458 40.61 0.67 38.06
N ALA A 459 39.51 1.34 37.71
CA ALA A 459 38.82 2.30 38.60
C ALA A 459 38.19 1.62 39.83
N LEU A 460 37.84 0.33 39.73
CA LEU A 460 37.44 -0.51 40.86
C LEU A 460 38.53 -0.67 41.92
N LYS A 461 39.81 -0.44 41.57
CA LYS A 461 40.96 -0.56 42.50
C LYS A 461 41.32 0.75 43.21
N ASP A 462 41.06 1.90 42.60
CA ASP A 462 41.66 3.17 43.04
C ASP A 462 40.67 4.21 43.61
N ASP A 463 39.37 4.24 43.23
CA ASP A 463 38.45 5.27 43.76
C ASP A 463 36.94 4.97 43.60
N ALA A 464 36.19 4.89 44.71
CA ALA A 464 34.76 4.56 44.71
C ALA A 464 33.86 5.65 44.10
N LYS A 465 34.31 6.92 44.05
CA LYS A 465 33.55 8.05 43.48
C LYS A 465 33.60 8.08 41.94
N LEU A 466 34.60 7.46 41.31
CA LEU A 466 34.71 7.35 39.84
C LEU A 466 33.91 6.16 39.28
N GLN A 467 33.45 5.25 40.14
CA GLN A 467 32.71 4.05 39.75
C GLN A 467 31.36 4.37 39.11
N GLN A 468 30.56 5.25 39.72
CA GLN A 468 29.24 5.61 39.18
C GLN A 468 29.30 6.25 37.78
N PRO A 469 30.14 7.28 37.52
CA PRO A 469 30.22 7.88 36.19
C PRO A 469 30.86 6.96 35.14
N LEU A 470 31.85 6.11 35.47
CA LEU A 470 32.40 5.13 34.53
C LEU A 470 31.40 4.01 34.21
N SER A 471 30.72 3.46 35.22
CA SER A 471 29.67 2.45 35.05
C SER A 471 28.51 2.99 34.22
N LEU A 472 28.05 4.22 34.48
CA LEU A 472 27.04 4.89 33.67
C LEU A 472 27.52 5.15 32.24
N SER A 473 28.78 5.53 32.05
CA SER A 473 29.38 5.75 30.72
C SER A 473 29.52 4.44 29.95
N TYR A 474 29.95 3.35 30.61
CA TYR A 474 30.03 2.01 30.05
C TYR A 474 28.65 1.48 29.68
N THR A 475 27.66 1.60 30.57
CA THR A 475 26.28 1.17 30.32
C THR A 475 25.65 1.99 29.19
N ARG A 476 25.88 3.31 29.15
CA ARG A 476 25.47 4.16 28.03
C ARG A 476 26.16 3.76 26.73
N LEU A 477 27.48 3.56 26.71
CA LEU A 477 28.19 3.16 25.50
C LEU A 477 27.80 1.75 25.02
N GLN A 478 27.64 0.81 25.94
CA GLN A 478 27.22 -0.55 25.66
C GLN A 478 25.79 -0.58 25.12
N VAL A 479 24.82 0.07 25.78
CA VAL A 479 23.42 0.05 25.30
C VAL A 479 23.26 0.92 24.06
N TYR A 480 23.87 2.10 24.01
CA TYR A 480 23.67 3.05 22.93
C TYR A 480 24.42 2.65 21.65
N TYR A 481 25.71 2.31 21.75
CA TYR A 481 26.54 1.99 20.59
C TYR A 481 26.55 0.50 20.26
N LYS A 482 26.63 -0.42 21.23
CA LYS A 482 26.60 -1.86 20.90
C LYS A 482 25.23 -2.29 20.37
N VAL A 483 24.12 -1.84 20.97
CA VAL A 483 22.80 -2.24 20.49
C VAL A 483 22.44 -1.45 19.24
N LYS A 484 22.31 -0.11 19.27
CA LYS A 484 21.82 0.60 18.08
C LYS A 484 22.80 0.53 16.90
N TYR A 485 24.10 0.71 17.12
CA TYR A 485 25.08 0.74 16.03
C TYR A 485 25.32 -0.65 15.44
N LYS A 486 25.58 -1.70 16.25
CA LYS A 486 25.79 -3.08 15.75
C LYS A 486 24.53 -3.65 15.11
N TYR A 487 23.33 -3.45 15.68
CA TYR A 487 22.09 -3.92 15.06
C TYR A 487 21.80 -3.17 13.75
N LEU A 488 22.01 -1.85 13.68
CA LEU A 488 21.79 -1.11 12.43
C LEU A 488 22.83 -1.49 11.37
N LEU A 489 24.09 -1.71 11.75
CA LEU A 489 25.14 -2.18 10.84
C LEU A 489 24.86 -3.59 10.34
N PHE A 490 24.47 -4.49 11.24
CA PHE A 490 24.13 -5.87 10.91
C PHE A 490 22.90 -5.91 10.03
N TYR A 491 21.87 -5.13 10.34
CA TYR A 491 20.66 -4.98 9.53
C TYR A 491 20.99 -4.42 8.14
N LEU A 492 21.83 -3.39 8.06
CA LEU A 492 22.26 -2.80 6.79
C LEU A 492 23.14 -3.77 5.99
N ARG A 493 24.01 -4.55 6.64
CA ARG A 493 24.77 -5.65 6.03
C ARG A 493 23.84 -6.77 5.57
N GLN A 494 22.81 -7.11 6.32
CA GLN A 494 21.84 -8.14 5.96
C GLN A 494 20.99 -7.70 4.77
N ILE A 495 20.56 -6.43 4.73
CA ILE A 495 19.87 -5.86 3.58
C ILE A 495 20.79 -5.82 2.36
N LEU A 496 22.02 -5.31 2.51
CA LEU A 496 22.98 -5.27 1.41
C LEU A 496 23.33 -6.67 0.92
N SER A 497 23.64 -7.61 1.81
CA SER A 497 23.97 -8.98 1.42
C SER A 497 22.78 -9.71 0.81
N SER A 498 21.57 -9.56 1.35
CA SER A 498 20.38 -10.15 0.72
C SER A 498 20.16 -9.55 -0.67
N LEU A 499 20.22 -8.22 -0.84
CA LEU A 499 20.08 -7.57 -2.14
C LEU A 499 21.23 -7.84 -3.13
N LEU A 500 22.46 -8.07 -2.64
CA LEU A 500 23.65 -8.31 -3.44
C LEU A 500 23.83 -9.79 -3.82
N PHE A 501 23.61 -10.72 -2.88
CA PHE A 501 23.86 -12.17 -3.07
C PHE A 501 22.69 -12.95 -3.64
N SER A 502 21.44 -12.56 -3.37
CA SER A 502 20.29 -13.22 -4.02
C SER A 502 20.12 -12.79 -5.48
N GLY A 503 21.00 -11.92 -5.98
CA GLY A 503 20.68 -11.00 -7.05
C GLY A 503 19.59 -10.03 -6.59
N VAL A 504 19.72 -8.77 -7.00
CA VAL A 504 18.67 -7.75 -6.85
C VAL A 504 17.32 -8.24 -7.38
N HIS A 505 17.28 -9.32 -8.17
CA HIS A 505 16.06 -10.01 -8.57
C HIS A 505 15.39 -10.83 -7.47
N ALA A 506 16.09 -11.68 -6.70
CA ALA A 506 15.41 -12.68 -5.84
C ALA A 506 15.02 -12.18 -4.44
N VAL A 507 15.54 -11.02 -3.98
CA VAL A 507 15.12 -10.36 -2.73
C VAL A 507 14.23 -9.14 -2.99
N ILE A 508 14.10 -8.72 -4.26
CA ILE A 508 13.10 -7.72 -4.69
C ILE A 508 11.85 -8.39 -5.29
N LEU A 509 11.97 -9.59 -5.87
CA LEU A 509 10.89 -10.60 -5.87
C LEU A 509 10.52 -10.93 -4.42
#